data_AF-A0A969JM12-F1
#
_entry.id   AF-A0A969JM12-F1
#
_cell.length_a   1.000
_cell.length_b   1.000
_cell.length_c   1.000
_cell.angle_alpha   90.00
_cell.angle_beta   90.00
_cell.angle_gamma   90.00
#
_symmetry.space_group_name_H-M   'P 1'
#
loop_
_entity.id
_entity.type
_entity.pdbx_description
1 polymer ?
#
loop_
_entity_poly.entity_id
_entity_poly.type
_entity_poly.pdbx_seq_one_letter_code
_entity_poly.pdbx_strand_id
1 'polypeptide(L)'
;MSTAPTTDPRIATAVSHWGPRFVANGVPLSDFQAVTGSITRWDDWCAAWARVAGTHQALGDAALAAGQLFSAGEHYTRAAVCYHFGKFLFVHRPEEMRAAHEKSVACRNAALPHLSPPGERVAVPFEGATLYGNLRRPAGVASPPVVVMCMGLDSAKEEMGAYESDFLARGLATFAFDGPGQGEAEYALAIRGDYEAPVKAVCDCLESRTDVDPARIGLWGVSLGGYYAPRAAAFESRAKACVSLSGPYRWVDVFDAANRSPGGIPGAQSQQLRRRGAR
;
A
#
# COMPACT_ATOMS: atom_id res chain seq x y z
N MET A 1 -4.53 35.15 28.90
CA MET A 1 -3.58 34.69 27.87
C MET A 1 -4.03 33.29 27.46
N SER A 2 -4.59 33.15 26.24
CA SER A 2 -4.97 31.83 25.72
C SER A 2 -3.70 31.11 25.32
N THR A 3 -3.34 30.03 26.01
CA THR A 3 -2.24 29.15 25.62
C THR A 3 -2.57 28.58 24.25
N ALA A 4 -1.72 28.82 23.24
CA ALA A 4 -1.88 28.21 21.93
C ALA A 4 -2.06 26.68 22.11
N PRO A 5 -3.03 26.05 21.43
CA PRO A 5 -3.30 24.64 21.60
C PRO A 5 -2.02 23.85 21.31
N THR A 6 -1.58 23.04 22.27
CA THR A 6 -0.41 22.17 22.13
C THR A 6 -0.72 21.09 21.10
N THR A 7 0.13 20.96 20.08
CA THR A 7 0.00 19.93 19.05
C THR A 7 0.09 18.53 19.66
N ASP A 8 -0.82 17.64 19.25
CA ASP A 8 -0.84 16.24 19.63
C ASP A 8 0.53 15.57 19.33
N PRO A 9 1.18 14.92 20.30
CA PRO A 9 2.49 14.31 20.11
C PRO A 9 2.50 13.20 19.04
N ARG A 10 1.34 12.61 18.73
CA ARG A 10 1.22 11.64 17.62
C ARG A 10 1.51 12.28 16.27
N ILE A 11 1.10 13.54 16.06
CA ILE A 11 1.40 14.29 14.82
C ILE A 11 2.91 14.50 14.69
N ALA A 12 3.57 14.97 15.75
CA ALA A 12 5.02 15.19 15.72
C ALA A 12 5.79 13.89 15.44
N THR A 13 5.36 12.78 16.05
CA THR A 13 5.92 11.44 15.81
C THR A 13 5.71 11.01 14.36
N ALA A 14 4.49 11.14 13.84
CA ALA A 14 4.13 10.82 12.46
C ALA A 14 4.98 11.60 11.45
N VAL A 15 5.11 12.92 11.65
CA VAL A 15 5.90 13.79 10.77
C VAL A 15 7.37 13.39 10.78
N SER A 16 7.95 13.18 11.97
CA SER A 16 9.38 12.83 12.10
C SER A 16 9.72 11.46 11.53
N HIS A 17 8.84 10.46 11.70
CA HIS A 17 9.15 9.07 11.30
C HIS A 17 8.74 8.78 9.86
N TRP A 18 7.67 9.41 9.36
CA TRP A 18 7.07 9.05 8.08
C TRP A 18 7.19 10.14 7.01
N GLY A 19 7.64 11.35 7.34
CA GLY A 19 7.85 12.41 6.34
C GLY A 19 8.61 11.96 5.10
N PRO A 20 9.77 11.27 5.24
CA PRO A 20 10.49 10.73 4.07
C PRO A 20 9.68 9.71 3.27
N ARG A 21 8.87 8.86 3.93
CA ARG A 21 8.02 7.85 3.28
C ARG A 21 6.91 8.50 2.45
N PHE A 22 6.27 9.54 2.99
CA PHE A 22 5.21 10.27 2.29
C PHE A 22 5.74 10.85 0.98
N VAL A 23 6.85 11.59 1.07
CA VAL A 23 7.45 12.27 -0.07
C VAL A 23 8.00 11.27 -1.10
N ALA A 24 8.70 10.23 -0.64
CA ALA A 24 9.24 9.21 -1.52
C ALA A 24 8.16 8.43 -2.28
N ASN A 25 6.98 8.26 -1.69
CA ASN A 25 5.84 7.54 -2.30
C ASN A 25 4.83 8.48 -2.99
N GLY A 26 5.26 9.68 -3.39
CA GLY A 26 4.52 10.50 -4.36
C GLY A 26 3.67 11.63 -3.77
N VAL A 27 3.69 11.84 -2.46
CA VAL A 27 3.07 13.01 -1.84
C VAL A 27 3.96 14.25 -2.09
N PRO A 28 3.44 15.35 -2.69
CA PRO A 28 4.19 16.60 -2.78
C PRO A 28 4.63 17.10 -1.40
N LEU A 29 5.89 17.55 -1.30
CA LEU A 29 6.39 18.12 -0.04
C LEU A 29 5.54 19.31 0.43
N SER A 30 5.04 20.13 -0.50
CA SER A 30 4.14 21.25 -0.20
C SER A 30 2.84 20.79 0.45
N ASP A 31 2.23 19.71 -0.05
CA ASP A 31 1.00 19.15 0.49
C ASP A 31 1.24 18.56 1.87
N PHE A 32 2.37 17.84 2.05
CA PHE A 32 2.78 17.30 3.34
C PHE A 32 2.95 18.41 4.39
N GLN A 33 3.69 19.46 4.06
CA GLN A 33 3.92 20.59 4.97
C GLN A 33 2.62 21.35 5.26
N ALA A 34 1.78 21.58 4.24
CA ALA A 34 0.51 22.28 4.41
C ALA A 34 -0.46 21.51 5.31
N VAL A 35 -0.65 20.21 5.07
CA VAL A 35 -1.55 19.37 5.89
C VAL A 35 -1.04 19.30 7.32
N THR A 36 0.21 18.91 7.51
CA THR A 36 0.77 18.67 8.85
C THR A 36 0.94 19.96 9.66
N GLY A 37 1.16 21.10 9.01
CA GLY A 37 1.16 22.42 9.65
C GLY A 37 -0.22 22.98 9.97
N SER A 38 -1.30 22.43 9.39
CA SER A 38 -2.68 22.93 9.56
C SER A 38 -3.46 22.27 10.70
N ILE A 39 -2.95 21.16 11.25
CA ILE A 39 -3.65 20.35 12.26
C ILE A 39 -2.90 20.35 13.59
N THR A 40 -3.66 20.36 14.69
CA THR A 40 -3.12 20.24 16.06
C THR A 40 -3.63 19.01 16.80
N ARG A 41 -4.65 18.33 16.27
CA ARG A 41 -5.25 17.12 16.86
C ARG A 41 -5.09 15.95 15.92
N TRP A 42 -4.71 14.78 16.45
CA TRP A 42 -4.61 13.57 15.64
C TRP A 42 -5.92 13.22 14.96
N ASP A 43 -7.06 13.43 15.64
CA ASP A 43 -8.41 13.22 15.10
C ASP A 43 -8.72 13.98 13.80
N ASP A 44 -7.97 15.06 13.50
CA ASP A 44 -8.15 15.84 12.27
C ASP A 44 -7.30 15.31 11.10
N TRP A 45 -6.39 14.36 11.36
CA TRP A 45 -5.40 13.85 10.40
C TRP A 45 -6.04 13.31 9.12
N CYS A 46 -6.92 12.32 9.26
CA CYS A 46 -7.49 11.62 8.11
C CYS A 46 -8.36 12.58 7.28
N ALA A 47 -9.23 13.36 7.92
CA ALA A 47 -10.02 14.40 7.25
C ALA A 47 -9.16 15.46 6.54
N ALA A 48 -8.04 15.89 7.10
CA ALA A 48 -7.15 16.88 6.48
C ALA A 48 -6.46 16.33 5.23
N TRP A 49 -5.94 15.10 5.29
CA TRP A 49 -5.39 14.40 4.12
C TRP A 49 -6.45 14.12 3.06
N ALA A 50 -7.66 13.72 3.48
CA ALA A 50 -8.78 13.47 2.59
C ALA A 50 -9.22 14.73 1.82
N ARG A 51 -9.11 15.93 2.41
CA ARG A 51 -9.35 17.20 1.69
C ARG A 51 -8.35 17.41 0.56
N VAL A 52 -7.05 17.27 0.84
CA VAL A 52 -6.01 17.44 -0.19
C VAL A 52 -6.12 16.37 -1.28
N ALA A 53 -6.41 15.12 -0.88
CA ALA A 53 -6.69 14.05 -1.82
C ALA A 53 -7.91 14.38 -2.71
N GLY A 54 -8.97 14.95 -2.14
CA GLY A 54 -10.16 15.42 -2.87
C GLY A 54 -9.84 16.51 -3.90
N THR A 55 -8.92 17.42 -3.60
CA THR A 55 -8.45 18.41 -4.58
C THR A 55 -7.77 17.74 -5.77
N HIS A 56 -6.85 16.80 -5.53
CA HIS A 56 -6.20 16.05 -6.62
C HIS A 56 -7.19 15.19 -7.40
N GLN A 57 -8.17 14.59 -6.72
CA GLN A 57 -9.24 13.82 -7.37
C GLN A 57 -10.04 14.70 -8.33
N ALA A 58 -10.47 15.90 -7.89
CA ALA A 58 -11.22 16.83 -8.74
C ALA A 58 -10.40 17.32 -9.95
N LEU A 59 -9.07 17.50 -9.79
CA LEU A 59 -8.18 17.79 -10.90
C LEU A 59 -8.08 16.61 -11.88
N GLY A 60 -8.05 15.38 -11.37
CA GLY A 60 -8.12 14.16 -12.16
C GLY A 60 -9.42 14.05 -12.96
N ASP A 61 -10.56 14.32 -12.32
CA ASP A 61 -11.88 14.34 -12.95
C ASP A 61 -11.94 15.37 -14.09
N ALA A 62 -11.45 16.59 -13.84
CA ALA A 62 -11.41 17.66 -14.83
C ALA A 62 -10.47 17.33 -16.02
N ALA A 63 -9.28 16.79 -15.75
CA ALA A 63 -8.34 16.37 -16.79
C ALA A 63 -8.92 15.24 -17.64
N LEU A 64 -9.58 14.26 -17.02
CA LEU A 64 -10.24 13.16 -17.71
C LEU A 64 -11.36 13.67 -18.62
N ALA A 65 -12.22 14.55 -18.11
CA ALA A 65 -13.30 15.18 -18.89
C ALA A 65 -12.78 15.99 -20.09
N ALA A 66 -11.57 16.58 -19.96
CA ALA A 66 -10.91 17.31 -21.03
C ALA A 66 -10.08 16.41 -21.99
N GLY A 67 -10.09 15.08 -21.81
CA GLY A 67 -9.31 14.13 -22.63
C GLY A 67 -7.80 14.15 -22.35
N GLN A 68 -7.35 14.79 -21.26
CA GLN A 68 -5.96 14.91 -20.85
C GLN A 68 -5.53 13.69 -20.02
N LEU A 69 -5.50 12.52 -20.67
CA LEU A 69 -5.39 11.22 -19.98
C LEU A 69 -4.15 11.11 -19.08
N PHE A 70 -2.97 11.52 -19.56
CA PHE A 70 -1.74 11.49 -18.76
C PHE A 70 -1.87 12.30 -17.47
N SER A 71 -2.37 13.53 -17.57
CA SER A 71 -2.61 14.39 -16.40
C SER A 71 -3.64 13.79 -15.45
N ALA A 72 -4.70 13.17 -15.98
CA ALA A 72 -5.69 12.48 -15.16
C ALA A 72 -5.06 11.34 -14.35
N GLY A 73 -4.24 10.49 -14.98
CA GLY A 73 -3.51 9.40 -14.32
C GLY A 73 -2.61 9.88 -13.17
N GLU A 74 -1.87 10.97 -13.39
CA GLU A 74 -0.99 11.57 -12.37
C GLU A 74 -1.79 12.17 -11.19
N HIS A 75 -2.86 12.90 -11.48
CA HIS A 75 -3.72 13.48 -10.43
C HIS A 75 -4.41 12.42 -9.59
N TYR A 76 -4.97 11.39 -10.22
CA TYR A 76 -5.57 10.28 -9.50
C TYR A 76 -4.54 9.47 -8.69
N THR A 77 -3.31 9.31 -9.19
CA THR A 77 -2.22 8.69 -8.42
C THR A 77 -1.91 9.48 -7.16
N ARG A 78 -1.81 10.81 -7.27
CA ARG A 78 -1.64 11.70 -6.09
C ARG A 78 -2.80 11.61 -5.12
N ALA A 79 -4.04 11.63 -5.62
CA ALA A 79 -5.22 11.47 -4.79
C ALA A 79 -5.18 10.14 -4.03
N ALA A 80 -4.84 9.04 -4.71
CA ALA A 80 -4.75 7.71 -4.11
C ALA A 80 -3.75 7.66 -2.96
N VAL A 81 -2.53 8.17 -3.14
CA VAL A 81 -1.51 8.15 -2.08
C VAL A 81 -1.86 9.09 -0.93
N CYS A 82 -2.45 10.26 -1.19
CA CYS A 82 -2.93 11.15 -0.13
C CYS A 82 -4.06 10.51 0.71
N TYR A 83 -5.02 9.83 0.07
CA TYR A 83 -6.05 9.07 0.80
C TYR A 83 -5.43 7.89 1.59
N HIS A 84 -4.48 7.17 1.01
CA HIS A 84 -3.75 6.08 1.68
C HIS A 84 -3.07 6.58 2.96
N PHE A 85 -2.35 7.70 2.87
CA PHE A 85 -1.65 8.28 4.01
C PHE A 85 -2.58 8.99 5.01
N GLY A 86 -3.78 9.40 4.58
CA GLY A 86 -4.85 9.85 5.48
C GLY A 86 -5.36 8.72 6.37
N LYS A 87 -5.58 7.52 5.81
CA LYS A 87 -6.05 6.35 6.58
C LYS A 87 -4.93 5.62 7.32
N PHE A 88 -3.69 5.81 6.91
CA PHE A 88 -2.51 5.14 7.46
C PHE A 88 -2.44 5.28 9.00
N LEU A 89 -2.45 4.14 9.70
CA LEU A 89 -2.48 4.04 11.17
C LEU A 89 -3.63 4.78 11.87
N PHE A 90 -4.68 5.18 11.13
CA PHE A 90 -5.87 5.86 11.66
C PHE A 90 -6.95 4.91 12.23
N VAL A 91 -6.49 3.81 12.84
CA VAL A 91 -7.28 2.67 13.32
C VAL A 91 -8.29 2.95 14.44
N HIS A 92 -8.15 4.07 15.16
CA HIS A 92 -9.04 4.45 16.26
C HIS A 92 -10.41 4.96 15.78
N ARG A 93 -10.55 5.22 14.47
CA ARG A 93 -11.80 5.55 13.78
C ARG A 93 -11.95 4.67 12.53
N PRO A 94 -12.33 3.40 12.70
CA PRO A 94 -12.26 2.41 11.61
C PRO A 94 -13.18 2.73 10.42
N GLU A 95 -14.31 3.40 10.64
CA GLU A 95 -15.20 3.82 9.55
C GLU A 95 -14.56 4.92 8.69
N GLU A 96 -13.91 5.90 9.32
CA GLU A 96 -13.19 6.98 8.63
C GLU A 96 -11.98 6.43 7.86
N MET A 97 -11.23 5.52 8.50
CA MET A 97 -10.12 4.79 7.87
C MET A 97 -10.59 4.02 6.63
N ARG A 98 -11.70 3.27 6.74
CA ARG A 98 -12.25 2.47 5.63
C ARG A 98 -12.73 3.36 4.49
N ALA A 99 -13.44 4.45 4.80
CA ALA A 99 -13.92 5.39 3.78
C ALA A 99 -12.77 6.04 3.00
N ALA A 100 -11.68 6.44 3.68
CA ALA A 100 -10.50 6.96 3.01
C ALA A 100 -9.77 5.88 2.20
N HIS A 101 -9.69 4.65 2.69
CA HIS A 101 -9.10 3.53 1.94
C HIS A 101 -9.89 3.21 0.66
N GLU A 102 -11.22 3.15 0.71
CA GLU A 102 -12.07 2.93 -0.47
C GLU A 102 -11.85 4.01 -1.54
N LYS A 103 -11.68 5.28 -1.12
CA LYS A 103 -11.33 6.36 -2.05
C LYS A 103 -9.92 6.22 -2.63
N SER A 104 -8.95 5.77 -1.82
CA SER A 104 -7.59 5.48 -2.30
C SER A 104 -7.62 4.44 -3.43
N VAL A 105 -8.33 3.33 -3.22
CA VAL A 105 -8.53 2.27 -4.22
C VAL A 105 -9.25 2.81 -5.45
N ALA A 106 -10.34 3.56 -5.28
CA ALA A 106 -11.10 4.13 -6.39
C ALA A 106 -10.25 5.06 -7.27
N CYS A 107 -9.50 5.98 -6.65
CA CYS A 107 -8.59 6.86 -7.37
C CYS A 107 -7.50 6.07 -8.10
N ARG A 108 -6.88 5.07 -7.45
CA ARG A 108 -5.85 4.27 -8.13
C ARG A 108 -6.42 3.51 -9.32
N ASN A 109 -7.63 2.93 -9.19
CA ASN A 109 -8.30 2.25 -10.29
C ASN A 109 -8.58 3.17 -11.47
N ALA A 110 -9.00 4.42 -11.21
CA ALA A 110 -9.18 5.44 -12.24
C ALA A 110 -7.83 5.85 -12.88
N ALA A 111 -6.74 5.83 -12.11
CA ALA A 111 -5.41 6.16 -12.60
C ALA A 111 -4.83 5.10 -13.56
N LEU A 112 -4.95 3.81 -13.17
CA LEU A 112 -4.29 2.66 -13.82
C LEU A 112 -4.31 2.68 -15.37
N PRO A 113 -5.46 2.82 -16.06
CA PRO A 113 -5.49 2.80 -17.53
C PRO A 113 -4.80 4.00 -18.19
N HIS A 114 -4.51 5.04 -17.42
CA HIS A 114 -3.95 6.31 -17.90
C HIS A 114 -2.51 6.56 -17.44
N LEU A 115 -1.92 5.62 -16.70
CA LEU A 115 -0.51 5.66 -16.34
C LEU A 115 0.37 5.38 -17.55
N SER A 116 1.64 5.78 -17.45
CA SER A 116 2.68 5.42 -18.43
C SER A 116 3.78 4.60 -17.75
N PRO A 117 3.91 3.29 -18.02
CA PRO A 117 2.98 2.45 -18.77
C PRO A 117 1.67 2.20 -18.00
N PRO A 118 0.57 1.83 -18.69
CA PRO A 118 -0.72 1.61 -18.08
C PRO A 118 -0.72 0.36 -17.18
N GLY A 119 -1.73 0.26 -16.34
CA GLY A 119 -1.99 -0.89 -15.50
C GLY A 119 -3.45 -1.33 -15.51
N GLU A 120 -3.70 -2.42 -14.80
CA GLU A 120 -5.02 -2.98 -14.60
C GLU A 120 -5.14 -3.52 -13.17
N ARG A 121 -6.36 -3.48 -12.63
CA ARG A 121 -6.67 -4.16 -11.36
C ARG A 121 -7.06 -5.61 -11.66
N VAL A 122 -6.42 -6.53 -10.96
CA VAL A 122 -6.58 -7.98 -11.10
C VAL A 122 -7.16 -8.54 -9.81
N ALA A 123 -8.11 -9.47 -9.95
CA ALA A 123 -8.70 -10.21 -8.85
C ALA A 123 -8.10 -11.61 -8.78
N VAL A 124 -7.60 -12.01 -7.61
CA VAL A 124 -7.04 -13.33 -7.34
C VAL A 124 -7.90 -14.04 -6.31
N PRO A 125 -8.61 -15.13 -6.67
CA PRO A 125 -9.38 -15.92 -5.71
C PRO A 125 -8.49 -16.51 -4.62
N PHE A 126 -8.89 -16.40 -3.35
CA PHE A 126 -8.13 -16.92 -2.22
C PHE A 126 -9.03 -17.24 -1.02
N GLU A 127 -9.13 -18.52 -0.64
CA GLU A 127 -9.80 -18.99 0.59
C GLU A 127 -11.19 -18.39 0.85
N GLY A 128 -12.04 -18.31 -0.18
CA GLY A 128 -13.40 -17.76 -0.06
C GLY A 128 -13.48 -16.23 -0.06
N ALA A 129 -12.35 -15.55 -0.25
CA ALA A 129 -12.23 -14.11 -0.46
C ALA A 129 -11.44 -13.82 -1.75
N THR A 130 -11.09 -12.55 -1.95
CA THR A 130 -10.37 -12.07 -3.13
C THR A 130 -9.18 -11.23 -2.69
N LEU A 131 -8.00 -11.53 -3.21
CA LEU A 131 -6.83 -10.64 -3.14
C LEU A 131 -6.84 -9.78 -4.39
N TYR A 132 -6.79 -8.46 -4.22
CA TYR A 132 -6.71 -7.53 -5.34
C TYR A 132 -5.27 -7.07 -5.55
N GLY A 133 -4.87 -6.98 -6.81
CA GLY A 133 -3.55 -6.51 -7.20
C GLY A 133 -3.60 -5.54 -8.38
N ASN A 134 -2.59 -4.69 -8.47
CA ASN A 134 -2.34 -3.82 -9.60
C ASN A 134 -1.24 -4.45 -10.46
N LEU A 135 -1.59 -4.86 -11.67
CA LEU A 135 -0.63 -5.35 -12.66
C LEU A 135 -0.23 -4.20 -13.59
N ARG A 136 1.06 -3.88 -13.66
CA ARG A 136 1.61 -2.94 -14.64
C ARG A 136 2.69 -3.63 -15.46
N ARG A 137 2.70 -3.37 -16.77
CA ARG A 137 3.61 -4.01 -17.73
C ARG A 137 4.46 -2.94 -18.42
N PRO A 138 5.77 -3.14 -18.60
CA PRO A 138 6.63 -2.22 -19.34
C PRO A 138 6.18 -2.07 -20.79
N ALA A 139 6.42 -0.90 -21.38
CA ALA A 139 6.18 -0.69 -22.81
C ALA A 139 7.17 -1.50 -23.67
N GLY A 140 6.69 -2.05 -24.79
CA GLY A 140 7.55 -2.70 -25.78
C GLY A 140 8.04 -4.11 -25.42
N VAL A 141 7.59 -4.70 -24.31
CA VAL A 141 7.92 -6.08 -23.93
C VAL A 141 6.65 -6.93 -23.91
N ALA A 142 6.52 -7.88 -24.83
CA ALA A 142 5.30 -8.67 -25.00
C ALA A 142 5.01 -9.61 -23.81
N SER A 143 6.04 -10.25 -23.28
CA SER A 143 5.96 -11.15 -22.12
C SER A 143 7.14 -10.86 -21.17
N PRO A 144 7.03 -9.81 -20.33
CA PRO A 144 8.07 -9.39 -19.40
C PRO A 144 8.16 -10.35 -18.19
N PRO A 145 9.34 -10.51 -17.56
CA PRO A 145 9.41 -11.01 -16.19
C PRO A 145 8.52 -10.19 -15.27
N VAL A 146 8.03 -10.78 -14.18
CA VAL A 146 7.13 -10.09 -13.25
C VAL A 146 7.67 -10.09 -11.82
N VAL A 147 7.61 -8.92 -11.18
CA VAL A 147 7.93 -8.74 -9.76
C VAL A 147 6.65 -8.73 -8.96
N VAL A 148 6.42 -9.77 -8.15
CA VAL A 148 5.31 -9.83 -7.18
C VAL A 148 5.74 -9.07 -5.92
N MET A 149 5.00 -8.01 -5.59
CA MET A 149 5.34 -7.10 -4.50
C MET A 149 4.45 -7.37 -3.27
N CYS A 150 5.06 -7.79 -2.17
CA CYS A 150 4.43 -8.07 -0.88
C CYS A 150 4.43 -6.80 -0.02
N MET A 151 3.26 -6.37 0.43
CA MET A 151 3.10 -5.12 1.18
C MET A 151 3.67 -5.23 2.60
N GLY A 152 4.01 -4.09 3.20
CA GLY A 152 4.29 -3.95 4.63
C GLY A 152 3.03 -4.07 5.49
N LEU A 153 3.18 -3.93 6.81
CA LEU A 153 2.06 -4.07 7.76
C LEU A 153 0.96 -3.02 7.52
N ASP A 154 1.37 -1.81 7.19
CA ASP A 154 0.52 -0.62 7.09
C ASP A 154 0.44 -0.03 5.67
N SER A 155 1.14 -0.65 4.71
CA SER A 155 1.08 -0.35 3.28
C SER A 155 -0.16 -0.95 2.61
N ALA A 156 -0.45 -0.45 1.40
CA ALA A 156 -1.38 -1.05 0.46
C ALA A 156 -0.80 -0.90 -0.97
N LYS A 157 -1.29 -1.69 -1.92
CA LYS A 157 -0.83 -1.66 -3.32
C LYS A 157 -0.91 -0.28 -3.98
N GLU A 158 -1.77 0.63 -3.48
CA GLU A 158 -1.89 2.02 -3.94
C GLU A 158 -0.62 2.87 -3.71
N GLU A 159 0.22 2.52 -2.73
CA GLU A 159 1.41 3.28 -2.36
C GLU A 159 2.64 2.96 -3.25
N MET A 160 2.57 1.92 -4.09
CA MET A 160 3.77 1.32 -4.69
C MET A 160 4.34 2.03 -5.93
N GLY A 161 3.72 3.12 -6.38
CA GLY A 161 4.03 3.76 -7.67
C GLY A 161 5.52 4.09 -7.90
N ALA A 162 6.22 4.55 -6.85
CA ALA A 162 7.65 4.88 -6.93
C ALA A 162 8.50 3.63 -7.21
N TYR A 163 8.28 2.55 -6.45
CA TYR A 163 8.98 1.28 -6.64
C TYR A 163 8.61 0.59 -7.95
N GLU A 164 7.33 0.62 -8.34
CA GLU A 164 6.88 0.04 -9.60
C GLU A 164 7.63 0.65 -10.79
N SER A 165 7.80 1.98 -10.79
CA SER A 165 8.39 2.74 -11.90
C SER A 165 9.83 2.30 -12.18
N ASP A 166 10.60 1.95 -11.14
CA ASP A 166 11.96 1.45 -11.29
C ASP A 166 12.01 0.09 -12.00
N PHE A 167 11.11 -0.84 -11.65
CA PHE A 167 11.03 -2.15 -12.28
C PHE A 167 10.54 -2.03 -13.73
N LEU A 168 9.51 -1.22 -13.97
CA LEU A 168 8.94 -0.97 -15.29
C LEU A 168 9.98 -0.37 -16.25
N ALA A 169 10.77 0.60 -15.79
CA ALA A 169 11.86 1.20 -16.58
C ALA A 169 12.95 0.19 -16.98
N ARG A 170 13.04 -0.95 -16.31
CA ARG A 170 14.01 -2.03 -16.55
C ARG A 170 13.41 -3.21 -17.30
N GLY A 171 12.21 -3.06 -17.86
CA GLY A 171 11.55 -4.12 -18.64
C GLY A 171 10.94 -5.23 -17.78
N LEU A 172 10.64 -4.95 -16.51
CA LEU A 172 10.00 -5.89 -15.58
C LEU A 172 8.56 -5.43 -15.30
N ALA A 173 7.59 -6.33 -15.45
CA ALA A 173 6.23 -6.11 -14.96
C ALA A 173 6.20 -6.11 -13.43
N THR A 174 5.17 -5.50 -12.86
CA THR A 174 4.96 -5.42 -11.41
C THR A 174 3.56 -5.86 -11.07
N PHE A 175 3.44 -6.64 -9.99
CA PHE A 175 2.17 -7.07 -9.43
C PHE A 175 2.15 -6.73 -7.93
N ALA A 176 1.69 -5.53 -7.59
CA ALA A 176 1.51 -5.11 -6.21
C ALA A 176 0.12 -5.56 -5.73
N PHE A 177 0.06 -6.34 -4.66
CA PHE A 177 -1.21 -6.93 -4.20
C PHE A 177 -1.41 -6.79 -2.70
N ASP A 178 -2.68 -6.70 -2.32
CA ASP A 178 -3.10 -6.67 -0.92
C ASP A 178 -3.38 -8.10 -0.45
N GLY A 179 -2.53 -8.62 0.43
CA GLY A 179 -2.72 -9.93 1.04
C GLY A 179 -3.49 -9.91 2.36
N PRO A 180 -3.62 -11.07 3.04
CA PRO A 180 -4.33 -11.17 4.30
C PRO A 180 -3.88 -10.14 5.34
N GLY A 181 -4.83 -9.36 5.88
CA GLY A 181 -4.59 -8.29 6.84
C GLY A 181 -4.06 -6.97 6.25
N GLN A 182 -4.01 -6.84 4.92
CA GLN A 182 -3.47 -5.66 4.22
C GLN A 182 -4.48 -5.12 3.20
N GLY A 183 -4.46 -3.80 2.99
CA GLY A 183 -5.27 -3.10 1.98
C GLY A 183 -6.69 -3.65 1.85
N GLU A 184 -7.14 -3.99 0.64
CA GLU A 184 -8.51 -4.46 0.41
C GLU A 184 -8.85 -5.78 1.12
N ALA A 185 -7.86 -6.64 1.32
CA ALA A 185 -8.05 -7.93 1.96
C ALA A 185 -8.17 -7.84 3.50
N GLU A 186 -7.80 -6.70 4.12
CA GLU A 186 -7.87 -6.52 5.58
C GLU A 186 -9.30 -6.67 6.15
N TYR A 187 -10.32 -6.42 5.33
CA TYR A 187 -11.73 -6.47 5.75
C TYR A 187 -12.31 -7.89 5.76
N ALA A 188 -11.66 -8.84 5.09
CA ALA A 188 -12.13 -10.21 4.94
C ALA A 188 -11.17 -11.24 5.54
N LEU A 189 -9.87 -10.96 5.52
CA LEU A 189 -8.81 -11.90 5.86
C LEU A 189 -7.93 -11.30 6.96
N ALA A 190 -7.74 -12.06 8.04
CA ALA A 190 -6.81 -11.69 9.10
C ALA A 190 -5.36 -11.87 8.63
N ILE A 191 -4.47 -11.07 9.21
CA ILE A 191 -3.02 -11.23 9.04
C ILE A 191 -2.58 -12.66 9.41
N ARG A 192 -1.66 -13.24 8.64
CA ARG A 192 -1.19 -14.62 8.83
C ARG A 192 0.31 -14.75 8.58
N GLY A 193 0.92 -15.76 9.21
CA GLY A 193 2.37 -15.99 9.14
C GLY A 193 2.81 -16.78 7.91
N ASP A 194 1.98 -17.69 7.43
CA ASP A 194 2.18 -18.56 6.26
C ASP A 194 1.84 -17.84 4.95
N TYR A 195 2.54 -16.72 4.72
CA TYR A 195 2.32 -15.82 3.60
C TYR A 195 2.75 -16.41 2.23
N GLU A 196 3.40 -17.58 2.23
CA GLU A 196 3.60 -18.40 1.03
C GLU A 196 2.26 -18.82 0.38
N ALA A 197 1.19 -18.98 1.16
CA ALA A 197 -0.12 -19.36 0.63
C ALA A 197 -0.74 -18.30 -0.29
N PRO A 198 -0.88 -17.00 0.10
CA PRO A 198 -1.36 -15.97 -0.81
C PRO A 198 -0.40 -15.70 -1.98
N VAL A 199 0.92 -15.78 -1.76
CA VAL A 199 1.90 -15.63 -2.87
C VAL A 199 1.74 -16.75 -3.89
N LYS A 200 1.54 -18.00 -3.44
CA LYS A 200 1.24 -19.12 -4.35
C LYS A 200 -0.01 -18.85 -5.20
N ALA A 201 -1.09 -18.35 -4.60
CA ALA A 201 -2.32 -18.03 -5.34
C ALA A 201 -2.09 -16.92 -6.39
N VAL A 202 -1.27 -15.91 -6.05
CA VAL A 202 -0.84 -14.87 -7.01
C VAL A 202 -0.02 -15.48 -8.14
N CYS A 203 0.95 -16.34 -7.85
CA CYS A 203 1.73 -17.02 -8.88
C CYS A 203 0.88 -17.92 -9.77
N ASP A 204 -0.10 -18.65 -9.21
CA ASP A 204 -1.08 -19.46 -9.97
C ASP A 204 -1.91 -18.58 -10.91
N CYS A 205 -2.32 -17.38 -10.45
CA CYS A 205 -3.01 -16.41 -11.30
C CYS A 205 -2.10 -15.90 -12.44
N LEU A 206 -0.84 -15.54 -12.14
CA LEU A 206 0.09 -15.04 -13.16
C LEU A 206 0.50 -16.12 -14.17
N GLU A 207 0.51 -17.40 -13.77
CA GLU A 207 0.77 -18.53 -14.67
C GLU A 207 -0.33 -18.71 -15.73
N SER A 208 -1.55 -18.30 -15.44
CA SER A 208 -2.65 -18.31 -16.41
C SER A 208 -2.60 -17.16 -17.43
N ARG A 209 -1.68 -16.20 -17.26
CA ARG A 209 -1.58 -15.01 -18.12
C ARG A 209 -0.60 -15.23 -19.26
N THR A 210 -0.94 -14.67 -20.43
CA THR A 210 -0.10 -14.71 -21.64
C THR A 210 0.72 -13.43 -21.86
N ASP A 211 0.50 -12.41 -21.03
CA ASP A 211 1.06 -11.06 -21.18
C ASP A 211 2.09 -10.71 -20.08
N VAL A 212 2.56 -11.73 -19.36
CA VAL A 212 3.72 -11.76 -18.47
C VAL A 212 4.42 -13.11 -18.63
N ASP A 213 5.65 -13.24 -18.17
CA ASP A 213 6.43 -14.48 -18.23
C ASP A 213 6.42 -15.20 -16.87
N PRO A 214 5.62 -16.28 -16.72
CA PRO A 214 5.53 -16.99 -15.44
C PRO A 214 6.77 -17.83 -15.09
N ALA A 215 7.70 -18.04 -16.03
CA ALA A 215 8.97 -18.71 -15.73
C ALA A 215 9.99 -17.76 -15.08
N ARG A 216 9.75 -16.44 -15.13
CA ARG A 216 10.63 -15.39 -14.58
C ARG A 216 9.90 -14.51 -13.56
N ILE A 217 9.50 -15.12 -12.45
CA ILE A 217 8.88 -14.41 -11.31
C ILE A 217 9.95 -14.01 -10.29
N GLY A 218 9.99 -12.73 -9.92
CA GLY A 218 10.73 -12.22 -8.76
C GLY A 218 9.79 -11.88 -7.61
N LEU A 219 10.24 -12.05 -6.38
CA LEU A 219 9.53 -11.57 -5.19
C LEU A 219 10.23 -10.33 -4.64
N TRP A 220 9.44 -9.33 -4.28
CA TRP A 220 9.91 -8.13 -3.59
C TRP A 220 9.02 -7.88 -2.38
N GLY A 221 9.58 -7.42 -1.27
CA GLY A 221 8.77 -7.00 -0.15
C GLY A 221 9.48 -5.99 0.75
N VAL A 222 8.69 -5.09 1.34
CA VAL A 222 9.16 -3.99 2.18
C VAL A 222 8.62 -4.08 3.60
N SER A 223 9.44 -3.77 4.59
CA SER A 223 9.05 -3.85 6.02
C SER A 223 8.54 -5.26 6.34
N LEU A 224 7.31 -5.43 6.83
CA LEU A 224 6.73 -6.77 7.01
C LEU A 224 6.71 -7.60 5.71
N GLY A 225 6.55 -6.97 4.55
CA GLY A 225 6.69 -7.63 3.25
C GLY A 225 8.10 -8.19 3.03
N GLY A 226 9.13 -7.58 3.61
CA GLY A 226 10.50 -8.11 3.59
C GLY A 226 10.70 -9.34 4.46
N TYR A 227 9.81 -9.61 5.43
CA TYR A 227 9.72 -10.93 6.07
C TYR A 227 8.96 -11.92 5.18
N TYR A 228 7.86 -11.47 4.56
CA TYR A 228 7.02 -12.32 3.71
C TYR A 228 7.69 -12.80 2.42
N ALA A 229 8.44 -11.94 1.72
CA ALA A 229 9.04 -12.29 0.43
C ALA A 229 10.07 -13.45 0.54
N PRO A 230 11.06 -13.42 1.47
CA PRO A 230 11.96 -14.55 1.68
C PRO A 230 11.25 -15.80 2.18
N ARG A 231 10.24 -15.63 3.04
CA ARG A 231 9.43 -16.76 3.50
C ARG A 231 8.74 -17.43 2.31
N ALA A 232 8.04 -16.67 1.48
CA ALA A 232 7.37 -17.19 0.29
C ALA A 232 8.36 -17.81 -0.69
N ALA A 233 9.52 -17.19 -0.93
CA ALA A 233 10.57 -17.75 -1.78
C ALA A 233 11.07 -19.12 -1.32
N ALA A 234 11.02 -19.41 -0.02
CA ALA A 234 11.41 -20.72 0.52
C ALA A 234 10.41 -21.85 0.18
N PHE A 235 9.16 -21.52 -0.18
CA PHE A 235 8.10 -22.49 -0.49
C PHE A 235 7.58 -22.39 -1.94
N GLU A 236 7.88 -21.30 -2.66
CA GLU A 236 7.42 -21.05 -4.03
C GLU A 236 8.57 -21.18 -5.04
N SER A 237 8.75 -22.38 -5.59
CA SER A 237 9.83 -22.71 -6.53
C SER A 237 9.83 -21.92 -7.85
N ARG A 238 8.69 -21.27 -8.21
CA ARG A 238 8.62 -20.38 -9.38
C ARG A 238 9.36 -19.06 -9.15
N ALA A 239 9.60 -18.66 -7.90
CA ALA A 239 10.40 -17.48 -7.58
C ALA A 239 11.88 -17.67 -7.98
N LYS A 240 12.40 -16.79 -8.82
CA LYS A 240 13.78 -16.80 -9.35
C LYS A 240 14.68 -15.72 -8.75
N ALA A 241 14.08 -14.74 -8.08
CA ALA A 241 14.76 -13.69 -7.35
C ALA A 241 13.94 -13.30 -6.13
N CYS A 242 14.60 -12.81 -5.08
CA CYS A 242 13.93 -12.33 -3.87
C CYS A 242 14.64 -11.07 -3.35
N VAL A 243 13.87 -10.02 -3.06
CA VAL A 243 14.33 -8.79 -2.42
C VAL A 243 13.59 -8.63 -1.09
N SER A 244 14.35 -8.62 0.00
CA SER A 244 13.86 -8.22 1.33
C SER A 244 14.34 -6.80 1.63
N LEU A 245 13.44 -5.83 1.57
CA LEU A 245 13.72 -4.44 1.89
C LEU A 245 13.38 -4.16 3.36
N SER A 246 14.39 -4.19 4.21
CA SER A 246 14.29 -3.90 5.64
C SER A 246 13.28 -4.79 6.39
N GLY A 247 13.22 -6.07 6.01
CA GLY A 247 12.36 -7.07 6.63
C GLY A 247 12.88 -7.62 7.97
N PRO A 248 12.03 -7.77 8.99
CA PRO A 248 12.44 -8.38 10.25
C PRO A 248 12.53 -9.90 10.12
N TYR A 249 13.73 -10.48 10.29
CA TYR A 249 13.90 -11.94 10.27
C TYR A 249 13.16 -12.64 11.42
N ARG A 250 13.25 -12.09 12.65
CA ARG A 250 12.54 -12.60 13.84
C ARG A 250 11.31 -11.74 14.14
N TRP A 251 10.27 -11.86 13.32
CA TRP A 251 9.07 -11.03 13.43
C TRP A 251 8.44 -11.06 14.82
N VAL A 252 8.31 -12.25 15.43
CA VAL A 252 7.70 -12.41 16.76
C VAL A 252 8.43 -11.57 17.80
N ASP A 253 9.75 -11.65 17.85
CA ASP A 253 10.56 -10.89 18.80
C ASP A 253 10.43 -9.38 18.61
N VAL A 254 10.40 -8.92 17.35
CA VAL A 254 10.22 -7.51 17.00
C VAL A 254 8.84 -7.02 17.44
N PHE A 255 7.80 -7.82 17.17
CA PHE A 255 6.42 -7.50 17.53
C PHE A 255 6.24 -7.45 19.06
N ASP A 256 6.80 -8.43 19.75
CA ASP A 256 6.81 -8.51 21.20
C ASP A 256 7.57 -7.34 21.85
N ALA A 257 8.71 -6.93 21.28
CA ALA A 257 9.45 -5.76 21.73
C ALA A 257 8.68 -4.45 21.51
N ALA A 258 7.98 -4.31 20.38
CA ALA A 258 7.14 -3.15 20.09
C ALA A 258 5.99 -3.01 21.10
N ASN A 259 5.33 -4.12 21.45
CA ASN A 259 4.24 -4.13 22.43
C ASN A 259 4.70 -3.85 23.87
N ARG A 260 5.99 -4.03 24.18
CA ARG A 260 6.57 -3.75 25.50
C ARG A 260 7.10 -2.32 25.64
N SER A 261 7.20 -1.55 24.55
CA SER A 261 7.83 -0.22 24.55
C SER A 261 6.84 0.89 24.98
N PRO A 262 7.16 1.70 26.01
CA PRO A 262 6.34 2.85 26.40
C PRO A 262 6.47 3.96 25.35
N GLY A 263 5.45 4.15 24.51
CA GLY A 263 5.43 5.15 23.44
C GLY A 263 4.80 4.70 22.11
N GLY A 264 4.49 3.40 21.97
CA GLY A 264 3.68 2.92 20.83
C GLY A 264 2.29 3.54 20.86
N ILE A 265 1.76 3.94 19.70
CA ILE A 265 0.37 4.46 19.59
C ILE A 265 -0.58 3.38 20.14
N PRO A 266 -1.22 3.61 21.30
CA PRO A 266 -2.10 2.60 21.89
C PRO A 266 -3.33 2.41 21.00
N GLY A 267 -3.62 1.17 20.61
CA GLY A 267 -4.86 0.80 19.91
C GLY A 267 -4.73 0.37 18.45
N ALA A 268 -3.59 0.60 17.79
CA ALA A 268 -3.39 0.13 16.41
C ALA A 268 -3.10 -1.36 16.29
N GLN A 269 -2.43 -1.93 17.29
CA GLN A 269 -1.74 -3.21 17.12
C GLN A 269 -2.37 -4.36 17.95
N SER A 270 -3.33 -4.06 18.83
CA SER A 270 -3.90 -5.03 19.79
C SER A 270 -5.25 -5.63 19.38
N GLN A 271 -5.89 -5.17 18.31
CA GLN A 271 -7.19 -5.68 17.87
C GLN A 271 -7.11 -6.86 16.88
N GLN A 272 -6.02 -7.00 16.12
CA GLN A 272 -5.93 -8.05 15.08
C GLN A 272 -5.74 -9.47 15.64
N LEU A 273 -5.18 -9.65 16.85
CA LEU A 273 -4.97 -10.97 17.46
C LEU A 273 -6.12 -11.45 18.37
N ARG A 274 -7.04 -10.56 18.79
CA ARG A 274 -8.12 -10.91 19.75
C ARG A 274 -9.23 -11.80 19.18
N ARG A 275 -9.17 -12.19 17.91
CA ARG A 275 -10.17 -13.11 17.31
C ARG A 275 -9.81 -14.60 17.40
N ARG A 276 -8.63 -14.97 17.93
CA ARG A 276 -8.26 -16.39 18.18
C ARG A 276 -8.50 -16.89 19.61
N GLY A 277 -9.23 -16.12 20.42
CA GLY A 277 -9.54 -16.46 21.81
C GLY A 277 -10.94 -17.04 22.04
N ALA A 278 -11.67 -17.43 20.99
CA ALA A 278 -12.96 -18.09 21.11
C ALA A 278 -13.19 -19.09 19.97
N ARG A 279 -13.06 -20.37 20.33
CA ARG A 279 -13.26 -21.61 19.56
C ARG A 279 -12.01 -22.16 18.87
#